data_AF-A0A8J4JHW3-F1
#
_entry.id   AF-A0A8J4JHW3-F1
#
_cell.length_a   1.000
_cell.length_b   1.000
_cell.length_c   1.000
_cell.angle_alpha   90.00
_cell.angle_beta   90.00
_cell.angle_gamma   90.00
#
_symmetry.space_group_name_H-M   'P 1'
#
loop_
_entity.id
_entity.type
_entity.pdbx_description
1 polymer ?
#
loop_
_entity_poly.entity_id
_entity_poly.type
_entity_poly.pdbx_seq_one_letter_code
_entity_poly.pdbx_strand_id
1 'polypeptide(L)'
;AYHSTLMDSDTKLIGNMALLPIRSQFKGPAPRETKDTDIIDEAIYYFKANVFFKNYEIKNEADRTLIYVTLYISECLKKLQKCNSKGQGEKEMYTLGITNFPIPGEPGFPLNAIYAKPANKQEEEVMRAYLQQLRQETGLRLCEKVFDPQSDKPSKWWICFVKRQFMNKSLSGPGQ
;
A
#
# COMPACT_ATOMS: atom_id res chain seq x y z
N ALA A 1 6.92 6.72 -15.03
CA ALA A 1 6.60 6.32 -13.66
C ALA A 1 7.82 5.65 -13.06
N TYR A 2 7.94 5.60 -11.74
CA TYR A 2 9.02 4.90 -11.04
C TYR A 2 8.60 3.46 -10.74
N HIS A 3 9.54 2.54 -10.92
CA HIS A 3 9.38 1.09 -10.82
C HIS A 3 10.17 0.56 -9.63
N SER A 4 9.76 -0.59 -9.10
CA SER A 4 10.49 -1.21 -8.00
C SER A 4 11.82 -1.78 -8.49
N THR A 5 12.85 -1.64 -7.67
CA THR A 5 14.19 -2.18 -7.93
C THR A 5 14.54 -3.37 -7.03
N LEU A 6 13.57 -3.84 -6.23
CA LEU A 6 13.76 -4.85 -5.18
C LEU A 6 13.45 -6.28 -5.63
N MET A 7 13.28 -6.51 -6.93
CA MET A 7 13.01 -7.85 -7.45
C MET A 7 14.30 -8.68 -7.47
N ASP A 8 14.39 -9.67 -6.59
CA ASP A 8 15.48 -10.66 -6.55
C ASP A 8 15.04 -11.99 -7.21
N SER A 9 15.99 -12.79 -7.73
CA SER A 9 15.71 -14.02 -8.49
C SER A 9 15.00 -15.12 -7.69
N ASP A 10 15.15 -15.11 -6.37
CA ASP A 10 14.55 -16.05 -5.41
C ASP A 10 13.27 -15.50 -4.77
N THR A 11 12.79 -14.34 -5.21
CA THR A 11 11.57 -13.71 -4.71
C THR A 11 10.37 -14.61 -4.96
N LYS A 12 9.73 -15.05 -3.88
CA LYS A 12 8.49 -15.82 -3.95
C LYS A 12 7.34 -14.95 -4.45
N LEU A 13 6.35 -15.59 -5.06
CA LEU A 13 5.15 -14.92 -5.57
C LEU A 13 3.91 -15.32 -4.77
N ILE A 14 2.94 -14.42 -4.76
CA ILE A 14 1.57 -14.66 -4.28
C ILE A 14 0.61 -14.13 -5.35
N GLY A 15 -0.12 -15.03 -6.03
CA GLY A 15 -0.69 -14.74 -7.34
C GLY A 15 0.40 -14.36 -8.33
N ASN A 16 0.31 -13.15 -8.88
CA ASN A 16 1.35 -12.55 -9.72
C ASN A 16 2.01 -11.31 -9.06
N MET A 17 1.91 -11.20 -7.74
CA MET A 17 2.59 -10.18 -6.93
C MET A 17 3.86 -10.76 -6.32
N ALA A 18 4.90 -9.94 -6.18
CA ALA A 18 6.09 -10.33 -5.45
C ALA A 18 5.82 -10.31 -3.93
N LEU A 19 6.07 -11.43 -3.26
CA LEU A 19 6.03 -11.56 -1.80
C LEU A 19 7.33 -11.02 -1.21
N LEU A 20 7.51 -9.71 -1.32
CA LEU A 20 8.73 -9.02 -0.91
C LEU A 20 8.87 -8.96 0.63
N PRO A 21 10.09 -9.09 1.16
CA PRO A 21 10.35 -8.87 2.58
C PRO A 21 9.99 -7.45 3.02
N ILE A 22 9.56 -7.29 4.28
CA ILE A 22 9.35 -5.98 4.89
C ILE A 22 9.88 -5.95 6.33
N ARG A 23 10.30 -4.78 6.77
CA ARG A 23 10.69 -4.55 8.16
C ARG A 23 9.44 -4.19 8.98
N SER A 24 8.75 -5.19 9.51
CA SER A 24 7.51 -4.97 10.26
C SER A 24 7.47 -5.74 11.57
N GLN A 25 6.76 -5.19 12.55
CA GLN A 25 6.37 -5.90 13.77
C GLN A 25 4.99 -6.58 13.65
N PHE A 26 4.23 -6.26 12.60
CA PHE A 26 2.93 -6.87 12.35
C PHE A 26 3.09 -8.30 11.85
N LYS A 27 2.26 -9.21 12.40
CA LYS A 27 2.24 -10.61 11.98
C LYS A 27 1.74 -10.72 10.54
N GLY A 28 2.37 -11.58 9.76
CA GLY A 28 1.93 -11.92 8.42
C GLY A 28 2.96 -12.78 7.68
N PRO A 29 2.69 -13.14 6.42
CA PRO A 29 3.51 -14.07 5.65
C PRO A 29 4.72 -13.40 4.98
N ALA A 30 4.88 -12.08 5.06
CA ALA A 30 6.03 -11.41 4.47
C ALA A 30 7.34 -11.92 5.13
N PRO A 31 8.37 -12.24 4.33
CA PRO A 31 9.69 -12.51 4.88
C PRO A 31 10.22 -11.33 5.70
N ARG A 32 11.13 -11.61 6.63
CA ARG A 32 11.78 -10.56 7.41
C ARG A 32 12.84 -9.87 6.56
N GLU A 33 12.72 -8.57 6.38
CA GLU A 33 13.76 -7.77 5.73
C GLU A 33 14.97 -7.59 6.66
N THR A 34 16.18 -7.69 6.10
CA THR A 34 17.46 -7.47 6.79
C THR A 34 18.16 -6.19 6.32
N LYS A 35 17.77 -5.66 5.16
CA LYS A 35 18.25 -4.38 4.61
C LYS A 35 17.52 -3.20 5.28
N ASP A 36 18.04 -1.99 5.06
CA ASP A 36 17.47 -0.75 5.63
C ASP A 36 16.20 -0.26 4.92
N THR A 37 16.02 -0.69 3.67
CA THR A 37 14.93 -0.27 2.77
C THR A 37 14.13 -1.46 2.28
N ASP A 38 12.81 -1.34 2.30
CA ASP A 38 11.88 -2.32 1.71
C ASP A 38 10.89 -1.68 0.73
N ILE A 39 9.96 -2.48 0.20
CA ILE A 39 8.97 -2.05 -0.79
C ILE A 39 8.04 -0.93 -0.29
N ILE A 40 7.83 -0.83 1.02
CA ILE A 40 6.99 0.24 1.60
C ILE A 40 7.77 1.54 1.59
N ASP A 41 9.08 1.51 1.89
CA ASP A 41 9.95 2.68 1.79
C ASP A 41 10.04 3.18 0.33
N GLU A 42 10.24 2.27 -0.65
CA GLU A 42 10.21 2.63 -2.09
C GLU A 42 8.85 3.27 -2.47
N ALA A 43 7.74 2.69 -2.03
CA ALA A 43 6.41 3.20 -2.35
C ALA A 43 6.19 4.61 -1.79
N ILE A 44 6.55 4.85 -0.52
CA ILE A 44 6.43 6.17 0.12
C ILE A 44 7.36 7.18 -0.57
N TYR A 45 8.59 6.77 -0.92
CA TYR A 45 9.55 7.61 -1.62
C TYR A 45 9.04 8.04 -3.02
N TYR A 46 8.52 7.09 -3.80
CA TYR A 46 8.03 7.37 -5.15
C TYR A 46 6.63 7.98 -5.21
N PHE A 47 5.84 7.90 -4.13
CA PHE A 47 4.41 8.25 -4.11
C PHE A 47 4.11 9.61 -4.74
N LYS A 48 4.80 10.68 -4.32
CA LYS A 48 4.50 12.06 -4.75
C LYS A 48 4.67 12.25 -6.26
N ALA A 49 5.51 11.46 -6.91
CA ALA A 49 5.64 11.46 -8.37
C ALA A 49 4.69 10.45 -9.01
N ASN A 50 4.63 9.21 -8.50
CA ASN A 50 3.84 8.13 -9.09
C ASN A 50 2.35 8.44 -9.13
N VAL A 51 1.80 9.11 -8.13
CA VAL A 51 0.36 9.42 -8.02
C VAL A 51 -0.21 10.24 -9.19
N PHE A 52 0.63 10.92 -9.98
CA PHE A 52 0.20 11.66 -11.17
C PHE A 52 0.10 10.82 -12.45
N PHE A 53 0.71 9.64 -12.48
CA PHE A 53 0.72 8.82 -13.69
C PHE A 53 -0.63 8.12 -13.90
N LYS A 54 -1.19 8.26 -15.11
CA LYS A 54 -2.40 7.57 -15.54
C LYS A 54 -2.11 6.20 -16.16
N ASN A 55 -0.94 6.07 -16.78
CA ASN A 55 -0.47 4.84 -17.40
C ASN A 55 0.76 4.34 -16.63
N TYR A 56 0.81 3.03 -16.39
CA TYR A 56 1.92 2.37 -15.71
C TYR A 56 2.16 1.03 -16.38
N GLU A 57 3.33 0.86 -16.98
CA GLU A 57 3.77 -0.41 -17.57
C GLU A 57 4.32 -1.31 -16.46
N ILE A 58 3.80 -2.52 -16.30
CA ILE A 58 4.31 -3.45 -15.30
C ILE A 58 5.54 -4.15 -15.86
N LYS A 59 6.71 -3.89 -15.27
CA LYS A 59 7.97 -4.52 -15.70
C LYS A 59 8.22 -5.89 -15.09
N ASN A 60 7.76 -6.10 -13.86
CA ASN A 60 7.90 -7.35 -13.11
C ASN A 60 6.83 -7.45 -12.00
N GLU A 61 6.90 -8.50 -11.21
CA GLU A 61 5.96 -8.80 -10.13
C GLU A 61 6.11 -7.84 -8.93
N ALA A 62 7.29 -7.26 -8.72
CA ALA A 62 7.53 -6.26 -7.67
C ALA A 62 6.77 -4.95 -7.93
N ASP A 63 6.63 -4.55 -9.20
CA ASP A 63 5.79 -3.42 -9.58
C ASP A 63 4.33 -3.60 -9.16
N ARG A 64 3.79 -4.83 -9.17
CA ARG A 64 2.41 -5.08 -8.69
C ARG A 64 2.28 -4.87 -7.20
N THR A 65 3.30 -5.22 -6.42
CA THR A 65 3.33 -4.92 -4.98
C THR A 65 3.45 -3.40 -4.76
N LEU A 66 4.33 -2.72 -5.50
CA LEU A 66 4.49 -1.26 -5.46
C LEU A 66 3.20 -0.52 -5.81
N ILE A 67 2.47 -0.96 -6.86
CA ILE A 67 1.18 -0.38 -7.27
C ILE A 67 0.16 -0.50 -6.14
N TYR A 68 0.04 -1.68 -5.51
CA TYR A 68 -0.90 -1.88 -4.41
C TYR A 68 -0.62 -0.93 -3.25
N VAL A 69 0.63 -0.84 -2.80
CA VAL A 69 1.03 0.06 -1.70
C VAL A 69 0.78 1.52 -2.09
N THR A 70 1.07 1.92 -3.33
CA THR A 70 0.81 3.28 -3.84
C THR A 70 -0.67 3.64 -3.79
N LEU A 71 -1.56 2.73 -4.20
CA LEU A 71 -3.01 2.93 -4.09
C LEU A 71 -3.43 3.02 -2.62
N TYR A 72 -2.89 2.16 -1.76
CA TYR A 72 -3.24 2.17 -0.34
C TYR A 72 -2.78 3.43 0.39
N ILE A 73 -1.63 4.01 0.05
CA ILE A 73 -1.20 5.33 0.56
C ILE A 73 -2.28 6.39 0.29
N SER A 74 -2.93 6.36 -0.88
CA SER A 74 -4.02 7.28 -1.20
C SER A 74 -5.22 7.10 -0.27
N GLU A 75 -5.57 5.86 0.07
CA GLU A 75 -6.63 5.57 1.05
C GLU A 75 -6.28 6.05 2.45
N CYS A 76 -5.01 5.88 2.87
CA CYS A 76 -4.53 6.41 4.14
C CYS A 76 -4.69 7.94 4.18
N LEU A 77 -4.27 8.66 3.14
CA LEU A 77 -4.38 10.13 3.09
C LEU A 77 -5.83 10.62 3.19
N LYS A 78 -6.80 9.91 2.58
CA LYS A 78 -8.24 10.24 2.70
C LYS A 78 -8.73 10.19 4.15
N LYS A 79 -8.22 9.27 4.97
CA LYS A 79 -8.54 9.16 6.40
C LYS A 79 -7.74 10.16 7.24
N LEU A 80 -6.44 10.25 7.00
CA LEU A 80 -5.53 11.12 7.75
C LEU A 80 -5.88 12.60 7.63
N GLN A 81 -6.47 13.06 6.51
CA GLN A 81 -6.89 14.46 6.36
C GLN A 81 -7.93 14.91 7.41
N LYS A 82 -8.68 13.97 8.00
CA LYS A 82 -9.72 14.24 9.01
C LYS A 82 -9.22 14.09 10.45
N CYS A 83 -7.95 13.69 10.63
CA CYS A 83 -7.35 13.49 11.94
C CYS A 83 -6.81 14.81 12.50
N ASN A 84 -6.90 14.97 13.82
CA ASN A 84 -6.44 16.18 14.52
C ASN A 84 -5.12 15.97 15.29
N SER A 85 -4.64 14.73 15.39
CA SER A 85 -3.40 14.35 16.07
C SER A 85 -2.77 13.11 15.42
N LYS A 86 -1.45 12.94 15.55
CA LYS A 86 -0.75 11.73 15.11
C LYS A 86 -1.29 10.48 15.80
N GLY A 87 -1.56 10.55 17.10
CA GLY A 87 -2.14 9.45 17.87
C GLY A 87 -3.55 9.05 17.40
N GLN A 88 -4.36 10.00 16.91
CA GLN A 88 -5.62 9.66 16.24
C GLN A 88 -5.35 9.00 14.88
N GLY A 89 -4.39 9.53 14.11
CA GLY A 89 -3.95 8.96 12.84
C GLY A 89 -3.55 7.50 12.95
N GLU A 90 -2.72 7.14 13.94
CA GLU A 90 -2.30 5.76 14.19
C GLU A 90 -3.47 4.82 14.47
N LYS A 91 -4.47 5.25 15.25
CA LYS A 91 -5.68 4.46 15.51
C LYS A 91 -6.52 4.24 14.25
N GLU A 92 -6.67 5.28 13.44
CA GLU A 92 -7.37 5.21 12.15
C GLU A 92 -6.62 4.32 11.15
N MET A 93 -5.29 4.40 11.10
CA MET A 93 -4.45 3.56 10.24
C MET A 93 -4.48 2.09 10.66
N TYR A 94 -4.50 1.80 11.97
CA TYR A 94 -4.71 0.45 12.47
C TYR A 94 -6.06 -0.10 12.01
N THR A 95 -7.13 0.69 12.18
CA THR A 95 -8.50 0.32 11.79
C THR A 95 -8.61 0.10 10.28
N LEU A 96 -8.00 1.00 9.49
CA LEU A 96 -7.96 0.88 8.03
C LEU A 96 -7.18 -0.38 7.60
N GLY A 97 -6.07 -0.69 8.28
CA GLY A 97 -5.25 -1.85 7.96
C GLY A 97 -5.97 -3.19 8.10
N ILE A 98 -6.82 -3.32 9.13
CA ILE A 98 -7.62 -4.52 9.38
C ILE A 98 -8.96 -4.54 8.62
N THR A 99 -9.36 -3.42 8.01
CA THR A 99 -10.58 -3.36 7.19
C THR A 99 -10.47 -4.33 6.01
N ASN A 100 -11.57 -5.01 5.70
CA ASN A 100 -11.60 -5.97 4.60
C ASN A 100 -11.67 -5.24 3.26
N PHE A 101 -10.53 -5.17 2.57
CA PHE A 101 -10.43 -4.68 1.20
C PHE A 101 -10.61 -5.84 0.21
N PRO A 102 -11.21 -5.60 -0.97
CA PRO A 102 -11.29 -6.61 -2.01
C PRO A 102 -9.89 -7.00 -2.48
N ILE A 103 -9.68 -8.28 -2.78
CA ILE A 103 -8.44 -8.82 -3.34
C ILE A 103 -8.61 -9.14 -4.84
N PRO A 104 -7.52 -9.40 -5.59
CA PRO A 104 -7.61 -9.87 -6.97
C PRO A 104 -8.61 -11.02 -7.17
N GLY A 105 -9.53 -10.84 -8.11
CA GLY A 105 -10.64 -11.76 -8.41
C GLY A 105 -11.98 -11.34 -7.80
N GLU A 106 -12.00 -10.51 -6.76
CA GLU A 106 -13.24 -10.07 -6.12
C GLU A 106 -13.87 -8.86 -6.84
N PRO A 107 -15.21 -8.74 -6.83
CA PRO A 107 -15.89 -7.50 -7.18
C PRO A 107 -15.37 -6.36 -6.31
N GLY A 108 -15.00 -5.25 -6.95
CA GLY A 108 -14.49 -4.05 -6.27
C GLY A 108 -12.97 -3.90 -6.30
N PHE A 109 -12.20 -4.96 -6.59
CA PHE A 109 -10.76 -4.78 -6.82
C PHE A 109 -10.51 -4.07 -8.18
N PRO A 110 -9.90 -2.87 -8.19
CA PRO A 110 -9.91 -1.97 -9.36
C PRO A 110 -9.04 -2.44 -10.54
N LEU A 111 -8.22 -3.47 -10.33
CA LEU A 111 -7.13 -3.91 -11.22
C LEU A 111 -7.20 -5.42 -11.55
N ASN A 112 -8.40 -6.01 -11.53
CA ASN A 112 -8.61 -7.44 -11.85
C ASN A 112 -8.06 -7.89 -13.22
N ALA A 113 -7.91 -6.97 -14.19
CA ALA A 113 -7.37 -7.29 -15.50
C ALA A 113 -5.84 -7.52 -15.51
N ILE A 114 -5.11 -7.07 -14.48
CA ILE A 114 -3.64 -7.13 -14.43
C ILE A 114 -3.09 -7.88 -13.20
N TYR A 115 -3.97 -8.22 -12.24
CA TYR A 115 -3.64 -9.07 -11.09
C TYR A 115 -4.27 -10.44 -11.25
N ALA A 116 -3.51 -11.48 -10.92
CA ALA A 116 -4.01 -12.84 -10.87
C ALA A 116 -4.80 -13.06 -9.58
N LYS A 117 -6.00 -13.64 -9.70
CA LYS A 117 -6.75 -14.14 -8.56
C LYS A 117 -5.99 -15.30 -7.89
N PRO A 118 -6.12 -15.51 -6.57
CA PRO A 118 -5.56 -16.69 -5.92
C PRO A 118 -6.12 -17.97 -6.55
N ALA A 119 -5.27 -18.97 -6.76
CA ALA A 119 -5.63 -20.22 -7.44
C ALA A 119 -6.40 -21.19 -6.54
N ASN A 120 -6.21 -21.09 -5.23
CA ASN A 120 -6.85 -21.94 -4.23
C ASN A 120 -7.04 -21.19 -2.90
N LYS A 121 -7.78 -21.81 -1.98
CA LYS A 121 -8.12 -21.23 -0.67
C LYS A 121 -6.89 -20.91 0.20
N GLN A 122 -5.85 -21.74 0.14
CA GLN A 122 -4.63 -21.50 0.90
C GLN A 122 -3.90 -20.25 0.39
N GLU A 123 -3.80 -20.10 -0.93
CA GLU A 123 -3.22 -18.91 -1.56
C GLU A 123 -4.04 -17.65 -1.25
N GLU A 124 -5.38 -17.77 -1.23
CA GLU A 124 -6.27 -16.68 -0.84
C GLU A 124 -5.98 -16.19 0.60
N GLU A 125 -5.87 -17.12 1.55
CA GLU A 125 -5.57 -16.80 2.95
C GLU A 125 -4.22 -16.11 3.10
N VAL A 126 -3.18 -16.61 2.41
CA VAL A 126 -1.85 -15.99 2.39
C VAL A 126 -1.88 -14.61 1.74
N MET A 127 -2.58 -14.44 0.63
CA MET A 127 -2.71 -13.15 -0.06
C MET A 127 -3.40 -12.11 0.83
N ARG A 128 -4.52 -12.46 1.48
CA ARG A 128 -5.21 -11.56 2.42
C ARG A 128 -4.30 -11.15 3.58
N ALA A 129 -3.59 -12.12 4.17
CA ALA A 129 -2.66 -11.85 5.27
C ALA A 129 -1.48 -10.97 4.83
N TYR A 130 -0.92 -11.18 3.64
CA TYR A 130 0.17 -10.35 3.09
C TYR A 130 -0.30 -8.92 2.85
N LEU A 131 -1.44 -8.73 2.19
CA LEU A 131 -2.00 -7.41 1.93
C LEU A 131 -2.37 -6.69 3.23
N GLN A 132 -2.90 -7.40 4.23
CA GLN A 132 -3.14 -6.83 5.56
C GLN A 132 -1.84 -6.36 6.23
N GLN A 133 -0.78 -7.17 6.18
CA GLN A 133 0.52 -6.82 6.75
C GLN A 133 1.11 -5.58 6.07
N LEU A 134 1.06 -5.51 4.73
CA LEU A 134 1.45 -4.32 3.97
C LEU A 134 0.65 -3.09 4.40
N ARG A 135 -0.68 -3.22 4.56
CA ARG A 135 -1.55 -2.12 4.96
C ARG A 135 -1.23 -1.60 6.36
N GLN A 136 -1.02 -2.49 7.33
CA GLN A 136 -0.70 -2.08 8.70
C GLN A 136 0.64 -1.35 8.78
N GLU A 137 1.68 -1.92 8.17
CA GLU A 137 3.01 -1.31 8.18
C GLU A 137 3.05 0.02 7.40
N THR A 138 2.39 0.07 6.24
CA THR A 138 2.31 1.31 5.43
C THR A 138 1.60 2.42 6.20
N GLY A 139 0.46 2.11 6.84
CA GLY A 139 -0.30 3.09 7.61
C GLY A 139 0.52 3.67 8.77
N LEU A 140 1.21 2.82 9.53
CA LEU A 140 2.08 3.23 10.63
C LEU A 140 3.22 4.16 10.15
N ARG A 141 3.97 3.74 9.13
CA ARG A 141 5.08 4.55 8.60
C ARG A 141 4.61 5.86 7.97
N LEU A 142 3.40 5.88 7.39
CA LEU A 142 2.86 7.09 6.79
C LEU A 142 2.48 8.14 7.85
N CYS A 143 2.02 7.74 9.04
CA CYS A 143 1.78 8.68 10.15
C CYS A 143 3.05 9.48 10.50
N GLU A 144 4.22 8.84 10.52
CA GLU A 144 5.51 9.51 10.75
C GLU A 144 5.87 10.55 9.69
N LYS A 145 5.34 10.41 8.46
CA LYS A 145 5.61 11.33 7.34
C LYS A 145 4.57 12.44 7.21
N VAL A 146 3.32 12.15 7.56
CA VAL A 146 2.18 13.04 7.31
C VAL A 146 2.01 14.06 8.41
N PHE A 147 2.22 13.71 9.68
CA PHE A 147 2.02 14.64 10.79
C PHE A 147 3.24 15.53 11.02
N ASP A 148 3.00 16.82 11.20
CA ASP A 148 4.04 17.77 11.56
C ASP A 148 4.44 17.60 13.04
N PRO A 149 5.74 17.43 13.38
CA PRO A 149 6.17 17.20 14.76
C PRO A 149 5.89 18.38 15.72
N GLN A 150 5.71 19.59 15.21
CA GLN A 150 5.46 20.78 16.04
C GLN A 150 3.96 20.99 16.25
N SER A 151 3.16 20.85 15.19
CA SER A 151 1.73 21.14 15.27
C SER A 151 0.84 19.93 15.53
N ASP A 152 1.37 18.71 15.41
CA ASP A 152 0.64 17.43 15.48
C ASP A 152 -0.53 17.33 14.49
N LYS A 153 -0.49 18.11 13.40
CA LYS A 153 -1.55 18.17 12.38
C LYS A 153 -1.09 17.53 11.07
N PRO A 154 -2.02 17.01 10.25
CA PRO A 154 -1.67 16.54 8.92
C PRO A 154 -1.07 17.65 8.05
N SER A 155 0.11 17.39 7.50
CA SER A 155 0.86 18.34 6.67
C SER A 155 0.16 18.57 5.34
N LYS A 156 -0.04 19.85 4.98
CA LYS A 156 -0.62 20.24 3.68
C LYS A 156 0.18 19.68 2.48
N TRP A 157 1.47 19.40 2.67
CA TRP A 157 2.37 18.83 1.67
C TRP A 157 2.16 17.33 1.40
N TRP A 158 1.29 16.71 2.16
CA TRP A 158 0.77 15.36 1.93
C TRP A 158 -0.73 15.40 1.60
N ILE A 159 -1.51 16.21 2.32
CA ILE A 159 -2.96 16.30 2.12
C ILE A 159 -3.34 16.85 0.73
N CYS A 160 -2.48 17.64 0.09
CA CYS A 160 -2.71 18.10 -1.29
C CYS A 160 -2.85 16.97 -2.32
N PHE A 161 -2.41 15.74 -2.00
CA PHE A 161 -2.51 14.57 -2.87
C PHE A 161 -3.82 13.78 -2.71
N VAL A 162 -4.67 14.07 -1.71
CA VAL A 162 -5.88 13.26 -1.40
C VAL A 162 -6.83 13.09 -2.60
N LYS A 163 -6.96 14.11 -3.45
CA LYS A 163 -7.84 14.07 -4.63
C LYS A 163 -7.18 13.45 -5.87
N ARG A 164 -5.89 13.11 -5.81
CA ARG A 164 -5.16 12.49 -6.92
C ARG A 164 -5.37 10.99 -6.88
N GLN A 165 -5.57 10.38 -8.05
CA GLN A 165 -5.77 8.95 -8.19
C GLN A 165 -4.72 8.38 -9.14
N PHE A 166 -3.82 7.57 -8.58
CA PHE A 166 -2.87 6.81 -9.36
C PHE A 166 -3.61 5.87 -10.33
N MET A 167 -3.23 5.89 -11.61
CA MET A 167 -3.90 5.14 -12.70
C MET A 167 -5.41 5.41 -12.84
N ASN A 168 -5.94 6.49 -12.26
CA ASN A 168 -7.39 6.73 -12.08
C ASN A 168 -8.10 5.56 -11.37
N LYS A 169 -7.41 4.90 -10.43
CA LYS A 169 -7.93 3.78 -9.64
C LYS A 169 -7.97 4.14 -8.15
N SER A 170 -8.81 3.42 -7.42
CA SER A 170 -9.04 3.58 -5.98
C SER A 170 -9.35 2.21 -5.40
N LEU A 171 -8.81 1.89 -4.22
CA LEU A 171 -9.13 0.63 -3.53
C LEU A 171 -10.48 0.71 -2.83
N SER A 172 -10.90 1.92 -2.47
CA SER A 172 -12.26 2.21 -2.01
C SER A 172 -13.15 2.52 -3.21
N GLY A 173 -14.41 2.07 -3.17
CA GLY A 173 -15.41 2.41 -4.19
C GLY A 173 -15.69 3.92 -4.26
N PRO A 174 -16.36 4.40 -5.33
CA PRO A 174 -16.75 5.80 -5.44
C PRO A 174 -17.57 6.26 -4.22
N GLY A 175 -17.12 7.29 -3.50
CA GLY A 175 -17.86 7.89 -2.39
C GLY A 175 -17.54 7.38 -0.97
N GLN A 176 -16.53 6.51 -0.80
CA GLN A 176 -16.03 6.07 0.51
C GLN A 176 -14.76 6.79 0.97
#